data_AF-A0A085LK65-F1
#
_entry.id   AF-A0A085LK65-F1
#
_cell.length_a   1.000
_cell.length_b   1.000
_cell.length_c   1.000
_cell.angle_alpha   90.00
_cell.angle_beta   90.00
_cell.angle_gamma   90.00
#
_symmetry.space_group_name_H-M   'P 1'
#
loop_
_entity.id
_entity.type
_entity.pdbx_description
1 polymer ?
#
loop_
_entity_poly.entity_id
_entity_poly.type
_entity_poly.pdbx_seq_one_letter_code
_entity_poly.pdbx_strand_id
1 'polypeptide(L)'
;MTEQKISEISISDAISHSQEITKVELESLYYCGTYQVMVFIAFTAACFAFASNLIFMTYCAWEPPWECYTGGEIVEYSNSTADKCSAFENNQCVNITWSNVLFSSMVFEWNLLCNERKKVYLSITMQMAGHLFGVLLATQISDFYGRRVALLTITAGHAIAGIGTSFCKKWEVFTAFRFVAGFFAIGLVSTSSVYLLESVGQKKRMVLMSLETWDAISPVSGLMVPLTRAQLKRNAVSGTYNWS
;
A
#
# COMPACT_ATOMS: atom_id res chain seq x y z
N MET A 1 -14.56 25.54 -56.84
CA MET A 1 -15.36 24.64 -55.97
C MET A 1 -14.80 23.20 -55.94
N THR A 2 -14.09 22.76 -56.98
CA THR A 2 -13.48 21.42 -57.07
C THR A 2 -12.17 21.27 -56.29
N GLU A 3 -11.29 22.27 -56.26
CA GLU A 3 -9.98 22.15 -55.57
C GLU A 3 -10.08 22.09 -54.03
N GLN A 4 -10.97 22.87 -53.41
CA GLN A 4 -11.22 22.77 -51.95
C GLN A 4 -11.74 21.38 -51.56
N LYS A 5 -12.63 20.81 -52.37
CA LYS A 5 -13.19 19.48 -52.11
C LYS A 5 -12.15 18.37 -52.22
N ILE A 6 -11.18 18.52 -53.14
CA ILE A 6 -10.05 17.59 -53.28
C ILE A 6 -9.10 17.69 -52.07
N SER A 7 -8.87 18.91 -51.55
CA SER A 7 -8.05 19.08 -50.34
C SER A 7 -8.69 18.47 -49.08
N GLU A 8 -10.01 18.60 -48.89
CA GLU A 8 -10.72 17.98 -47.76
C GLU A 8 -10.69 16.45 -47.81
N ILE A 9 -10.81 15.86 -49.01
CA ILE A 9 -10.72 14.40 -49.21
C ILE A 9 -9.30 13.91 -48.85
N SER A 10 -8.26 14.61 -49.30
CA SER A 10 -6.86 14.25 -48.99
C SER A 10 -6.52 14.33 -47.49
N ILE A 11 -7.14 15.29 -46.78
CA ILE A 11 -6.97 15.44 -45.32
C ILE A 11 -7.72 14.34 -44.58
N SER A 12 -8.94 13.99 -45.02
CA SER A 12 -9.73 12.89 -44.45
C SER A 12 -9.01 11.55 -44.59
N ASP A 13 -8.36 11.30 -45.72
CA ASP A 13 -7.60 10.07 -45.97
C ASP A 13 -6.30 10.01 -45.14
N ALA A 14 -5.63 11.15 -44.92
CA ALA A 14 -4.48 11.22 -44.01
C ALA A 14 -4.89 10.99 -42.54
N ILE A 15 -6.07 11.48 -42.14
CA ILE A 15 -6.62 11.27 -40.79
C ILE A 15 -7.02 9.80 -40.59
N SER A 16 -7.69 9.16 -41.56
CA SER A 16 -8.06 7.74 -41.45
C SER A 16 -6.83 6.85 -41.38
N HIS A 17 -5.80 7.12 -42.20
CA HIS A 17 -4.56 6.36 -42.21
C HIS A 17 -3.75 6.55 -40.91
N SER A 18 -3.72 7.76 -40.34
CA SER A 18 -3.08 8.00 -39.03
C SER A 18 -3.84 7.32 -37.88
N GLN A 19 -5.17 7.30 -37.93
CA GLN A 19 -5.99 6.56 -36.96
C GLN A 19 -5.76 5.05 -37.04
N GLU A 20 -5.59 4.50 -38.24
CA GLU A 20 -5.32 3.08 -38.46
C GLU A 20 -3.92 2.69 -37.95
N ILE A 21 -2.89 3.51 -38.25
CA ILE A 21 -1.54 3.33 -37.67
C ILE A 21 -1.59 3.38 -36.15
N THR A 22 -2.33 4.33 -35.56
CA THR A 22 -2.46 4.45 -34.10
C THR A 22 -3.14 3.22 -33.49
N LYS A 23 -4.16 2.66 -34.15
CA LYS A 23 -4.82 1.42 -33.70
C LYS A 23 -3.88 0.22 -33.77
N VAL A 24 -3.13 0.07 -34.86
CA VAL A 24 -2.14 -1.00 -35.02
C VAL A 24 -1.02 -0.88 -33.99
N GLU A 25 -0.55 0.34 -33.70
CA GLU A 25 0.42 0.59 -32.65
C GLU A 25 -0.15 0.25 -31.26
N LEU A 26 -1.40 0.59 -30.97
CA LEU A 26 -2.09 0.23 -29.72
C LEU A 26 -2.29 -1.28 -29.55
N GLU A 27 -2.67 -2.01 -30.60
CA GLU A 27 -2.81 -3.46 -30.56
C GLU A 27 -1.45 -4.16 -30.38
N SER A 28 -0.40 -3.64 -31.03
CA SER A 28 0.98 -4.11 -30.80
C SER A 28 1.49 -3.76 -29.40
N LEU A 29 0.98 -2.69 -28.78
CA LEU A 29 1.25 -2.31 -27.40
C LEU A 29 0.62 -3.32 -26.43
N TYR A 30 -0.62 -3.73 -26.71
CA TYR A 30 -1.42 -4.62 -25.86
C TYR A 30 -1.03 -6.10 -26.00
N TYR A 31 -0.49 -6.53 -27.14
CA TYR A 31 0.00 -7.90 -27.28
C TYR A 31 1.22 -8.12 -26.38
N CYS A 32 0.97 -8.83 -25.27
CA CYS A 32 1.91 -9.11 -24.20
C CYS A 32 2.17 -10.62 -24.22
N GLY A 33 3.42 -11.05 -24.41
CA GLY A 33 3.75 -12.48 -24.43
C GLY A 33 3.42 -13.15 -23.09
N THR A 34 3.19 -14.47 -23.08
CA THR A 34 2.84 -15.23 -21.85
C THR A 34 3.81 -14.96 -20.69
N TYR A 35 5.10 -14.79 -21.00
CA TYR A 35 6.13 -14.42 -20.02
C TYR A 35 5.86 -13.04 -19.38
N GLN A 36 5.46 -12.03 -20.15
CA GLN A 36 5.20 -10.70 -19.63
C GLN A 36 3.96 -10.67 -18.73
N VAL A 37 2.94 -11.48 -19.04
CA VAL A 37 1.75 -11.66 -18.18
C VAL A 37 2.15 -12.29 -16.83
N MET A 38 3.01 -13.31 -16.83
CA MET A 38 3.50 -13.92 -15.58
C MET A 38 4.28 -12.92 -14.72
N VAL A 39 5.10 -12.06 -15.33
CA VAL A 39 5.86 -11.01 -14.61
C VAL A 39 4.92 -9.96 -14.03
N PHE A 40 3.87 -9.58 -14.75
CA PHE A 40 2.85 -8.65 -14.24
C PHE A 40 2.09 -9.23 -13.04
N ILE A 41 1.66 -10.50 -13.12
CA ILE A 41 1.02 -11.19 -11.99
C ILE A 41 1.94 -11.25 -10.77
N ALA A 42 3.22 -11.56 -10.96
CA ALA A 42 4.21 -11.58 -9.89
C ALA A 42 4.39 -10.21 -9.22
N PHE A 43 4.38 -9.15 -10.03
CA PHE A 43 4.41 -7.77 -9.54
C PHE A 43 3.16 -7.42 -8.72
N THR A 44 1.96 -7.72 -9.23
CA THR A 44 0.71 -7.51 -8.47
C THR A 44 0.70 -8.28 -7.15
N ALA A 45 1.19 -9.52 -7.15
CA ALA A 45 1.34 -10.30 -5.92
C ALA A 45 2.33 -9.66 -4.92
N ALA A 46 3.43 -9.08 -5.39
CA ALA A 46 4.37 -8.33 -4.55
C ALA A 46 3.71 -7.09 -3.92
N CYS A 47 2.94 -6.32 -4.68
CA CYS A 47 2.19 -5.17 -4.19
C CYS A 47 1.16 -5.58 -3.12
N PHE A 48 0.43 -6.68 -3.36
CA PHE A 48 -0.49 -7.22 -2.38
C PHE A 48 0.21 -7.65 -1.09
N ALA A 49 1.35 -8.34 -1.20
CA ALA A 49 2.15 -8.74 -0.04
C ALA A 49 2.59 -7.53 0.79
N PHE A 50 3.07 -6.46 0.14
CA PHE A 50 3.43 -5.22 0.81
C PHE A 50 2.24 -4.53 1.50
N ALA A 51 1.11 -4.40 0.81
CA ALA A 51 -0.11 -3.82 1.39
C ALA A 51 -0.60 -4.64 2.60
N SER A 52 -0.56 -5.96 2.51
CA SER A 52 -0.92 -6.85 3.61
C SER A 52 0.03 -6.69 4.81
N ASN A 53 1.32 -6.46 4.57
CA ASN A 53 2.30 -6.24 5.64
C ASN A 53 2.08 -4.90 6.37
N LEU A 54 1.68 -3.86 5.62
CA LEU A 54 1.31 -2.56 6.18
C LEU A 54 0.04 -2.64 7.03
N ILE A 55 -1.03 -3.22 6.47
CA ILE A 55 -2.32 -3.26 7.16
C ILE A 55 -2.27 -4.12 8.42
N PHE A 56 -1.41 -5.14 8.45
CA PHE A 56 -1.24 -6.01 9.60
C PHE A 56 -0.92 -5.22 10.88
N MET A 57 -0.01 -4.24 10.82
CA MET A 57 0.37 -3.48 12.01
C MET A 57 -0.77 -2.60 12.53
N THR A 58 -1.66 -2.14 11.66
CA THR A 58 -2.88 -1.42 12.06
C THR A 58 -3.78 -2.28 12.93
N TYR A 59 -4.00 -3.55 12.56
CA TYR A 59 -4.78 -4.48 13.38
C TYR A 59 -4.08 -4.80 14.71
N CYS A 60 -2.77 -4.97 14.70
CA CYS A 60 -2.03 -5.20 15.95
C CYS A 60 -2.07 -4.02 16.92
N ALA A 61 -2.07 -2.79 16.39
CA ALA A 61 -2.15 -1.58 17.19
C ALA A 61 -3.56 -1.26 17.70
N TRP A 62 -4.58 -2.03 17.30
CA TRP A 62 -5.92 -1.84 17.79
C TRP A 62 -6.03 -2.23 19.27
N GLU A 63 -6.53 -1.30 20.08
CA GLU A 63 -6.79 -1.48 21.50
C GLU A 63 -8.28 -1.77 21.71
N PRO A 64 -8.65 -3.00 22.13
CA PRO A 64 -10.03 -3.29 22.50
C PRO A 64 -10.42 -2.50 23.76
N PRO A 65 -11.70 -2.14 23.92
CA PRO A 65 -12.16 -1.43 25.10
C PRO A 65 -11.97 -2.31 26.34
N TRP A 66 -11.35 -1.72 27.36
CA TRP A 66 -11.04 -2.39 28.62
C TRP A 66 -11.57 -1.60 29.81
N GLU A 67 -11.86 -2.34 30.86
CA GLU A 67 -12.29 -1.80 32.15
C GLU A 67 -11.37 -2.33 33.25
N CYS A 68 -11.06 -1.46 34.21
CA CYS A 68 -10.27 -1.80 35.37
C CYS A 68 -11.20 -1.89 36.59
N TYR A 69 -11.15 -3.03 37.28
CA TYR A 69 -11.90 -3.25 38.51
C TYR A 69 -11.00 -2.96 39.72
N THR A 70 -11.40 -2.00 40.55
CA THR A 70 -10.79 -1.71 41.85
C THR A 70 -11.55 -2.46 42.93
N GLY A 71 -10.85 -3.22 43.77
CA GLY A 71 -11.48 -4.05 44.81
C GLY A 71 -12.12 -3.20 45.90
N GLY A 72 -13.42 -2.91 45.77
CA GLY A 72 -14.31 -2.59 46.90
C GLY A 72 -14.59 -1.12 47.19
N GLU A 73 -13.87 -0.16 46.62
CA GLU A 73 -14.30 1.24 46.61
C GLU A 73 -14.57 1.68 45.18
N ILE A 74 -15.75 2.27 44.98
CA ILE A 74 -16.12 2.96 43.75
C ILE A 74 -15.28 4.23 43.75
N VAL A 75 -14.02 4.15 43.30
CA VAL A 75 -13.33 5.35 42.85
C VAL A 75 -14.07 5.75 41.59
N GLU A 76 -15.00 6.70 41.75
CA GLU A 76 -15.71 7.37 40.68
C GLU A 76 -14.69 8.21 39.91
N TYR A 77 -13.81 7.53 39.19
CA TYR A 77 -12.90 8.16 38.26
C TYR A 77 -13.76 8.85 37.22
N SER A 78 -13.45 10.11 36.92
CA SER A 78 -14.10 10.81 35.82
C SER A 78 -13.98 9.92 34.58
N ASN A 79 -15.00 9.92 33.71
CA ASN A 79 -15.04 9.14 32.46
C ASN A 79 -13.91 9.47 31.46
N SER A 80 -12.81 10.08 31.90
CA SER A 80 -11.61 10.38 31.15
C SER A 80 -10.70 9.15 31.08
N THR A 81 -10.11 8.90 29.90
CA THR A 81 -9.18 7.79 29.68
C THR A 81 -7.85 7.96 30.42
N ALA A 82 -7.43 9.19 30.71
CA ALA A 82 -6.21 9.51 31.45
C ALA A 82 -6.26 9.03 32.91
N ASP A 83 -7.44 9.15 33.49
CA ASP A 83 -7.78 8.79 34.86
C ASP A 83 -7.67 7.27 35.08
N LYS A 84 -8.26 6.47 34.18
CA LYS A 84 -8.10 5.00 34.15
C LYS A 84 -6.65 4.55 34.03
N CYS A 85 -5.84 5.31 33.28
CA CYS A 85 -4.44 5.00 33.08
C CYS A 85 -3.58 5.24 34.32
N SER A 86 -3.86 6.31 35.06
CA SER A 86 -3.18 6.55 36.34
C SER A 86 -3.48 5.46 37.38
N ALA A 87 -4.71 4.94 37.42
CA ALA A 87 -5.09 3.84 38.31
C ALA A 87 -4.36 2.53 37.96
N PHE A 88 -4.20 2.26 36.66
CA PHE A 88 -3.47 1.11 36.16
C PHE A 88 -1.98 1.19 36.49
N GLU A 89 -1.36 2.35 36.27
CA GLU A 89 0.07 2.56 36.56
C GLU A 89 0.38 2.52 38.06
N ASN A 90 -0.57 2.92 38.92
CA ASN A 90 -0.43 2.86 40.37
C ASN A 90 -0.76 1.48 40.97
N ASN A 91 -0.95 0.44 40.16
CA ASN A 91 -1.36 -0.92 40.57
C ASN A 91 -2.66 -0.98 41.41
N GLN A 92 -3.56 -0.03 41.20
CA GLN A 92 -4.86 0.00 41.90
C GLN A 92 -5.89 -0.90 41.22
N CYS A 93 -5.64 -1.29 39.97
CA CYS A 93 -6.45 -2.23 39.21
C CYS A 93 -6.20 -3.66 39.67
N VAL A 94 -7.19 -4.26 40.33
CA VAL A 94 -7.13 -5.66 40.79
C VAL A 94 -7.28 -6.62 39.61
N ASN A 95 -8.17 -6.28 38.66
CA ASN A 95 -8.34 -7.08 37.46
C ASN A 95 -8.73 -6.21 36.26
N ILE A 96 -8.31 -6.62 35.06
CA ILE A 96 -8.69 -5.99 33.79
C ILE A 96 -9.67 -6.91 33.07
N THR A 97 -10.82 -6.36 32.70
CA THR A 97 -11.82 -7.06 31.89
C THR A 97 -11.88 -6.42 30.52
N TRP A 98 -11.80 -7.26 29.48
CA TRP A 98 -11.86 -6.85 28.09
C TRP A 98 -13.27 -7.07 27.56
N SER A 99 -13.83 -6.06 26.90
CA SER A 99 -15.17 -6.12 26.31
C SER A 99 -15.06 -6.13 24.79
N ASN A 100 -15.97 -6.83 24.10
CA ASN A 100 -16.05 -6.87 22.63
C ASN A 100 -14.74 -7.27 21.91
N VAL A 101 -14.04 -8.29 22.42
CA VAL A 101 -12.81 -8.80 21.79
C VAL A 101 -13.17 -9.62 20.55
N LEU A 102 -12.92 -9.06 19.37
CA LEU A 102 -13.12 -9.77 18.08
C LEU A 102 -11.89 -10.58 17.67
N PHE A 103 -10.69 -10.13 18.04
CA PHE A 103 -9.42 -10.78 17.74
C PHE A 103 -8.38 -10.42 18.81
N SER A 104 -7.37 -11.30 18.96
CA SER A 104 -6.23 -11.08 19.86
C SER A 104 -5.25 -10.10 19.21
N SER A 105 -5.19 -8.87 19.70
CA SER A 105 -4.24 -7.85 19.23
C SER A 105 -2.94 -7.87 20.06
N MET A 106 -1.87 -7.28 19.52
CA MET A 106 -0.61 -7.08 20.27
C MET A 106 -0.84 -6.38 21.61
N VAL A 107 -1.77 -5.41 21.64
CA VAL A 107 -2.12 -4.69 22.87
C VAL A 107 -2.75 -5.62 23.90
N PHE A 108 -3.66 -6.50 23.46
CA PHE A 108 -4.34 -7.47 24.30
C PHE A 108 -3.40 -8.56 24.84
N GLU A 109 -2.53 -9.13 24.00
CA GLU A 109 -1.65 -10.23 24.40
C GLU A 109 -0.60 -9.84 25.42
N TRP A 110 -0.04 -8.63 25.29
CA TRP A 110 1.05 -8.16 26.15
C TRP A 110 0.61 -7.07 27.15
N ASN A 111 -0.69 -6.82 27.29
CA ASN A 111 -1.27 -5.79 28.17
C ASN A 111 -0.57 -4.43 28.04
N LEU A 112 -0.35 -4.00 26.80
CA LEU A 112 0.40 -2.76 26.47
C LEU A 112 -0.52 -1.54 26.58
N LEU A 113 -0.88 -1.18 27.80
CA LEU A 113 -1.81 -0.08 28.10
C LEU A 113 -1.07 1.22 28.47
N CYS A 114 -1.76 2.36 28.32
CA CYS A 114 -1.32 3.65 28.87
C CYS A 114 0.11 4.06 28.45
N ASN A 115 1.04 4.27 29.38
CA ASN A 115 2.44 4.61 29.07
C ASN A 115 3.15 3.53 28.25
N GLU A 116 2.72 2.26 28.33
CA GLU A 116 3.30 1.17 27.54
C GLU A 116 2.80 1.11 26.10
N ARG A 117 1.80 1.93 25.71
CA ARG A 117 1.42 2.10 24.30
C ARG A 117 2.55 2.59 23.42
N LYS A 118 3.54 3.29 24.00
CA LYS A 118 4.74 3.72 23.28
C LYS A 118 5.49 2.55 22.63
N LYS A 119 5.42 1.33 23.19
CA LYS A 119 6.05 0.13 22.62
C LYS A 119 5.36 -0.34 21.33
N VAL A 120 4.05 -0.13 21.22
CA VAL A 120 3.29 -0.43 19.99
C VAL A 120 3.73 0.54 18.88
N TYR A 121 3.76 1.84 19.19
CA TYR A 121 4.25 2.84 18.24
C TYR A 121 5.71 2.61 17.85
N LEU A 122 6.57 2.25 18.81
CA LEU A 122 7.95 1.84 18.54
C LEU A 122 8.02 0.69 17.54
N SER A 123 7.10 -0.28 17.61
CA SER A 123 7.08 -1.40 16.67
C SER A 123 6.70 -0.96 15.26
N ILE A 124 5.77 -0.03 15.12
CA ILE A 124 5.40 0.58 13.83
C ILE A 124 6.58 1.38 13.27
N THR A 125 7.22 2.22 14.08
CA THR A 125 8.37 3.01 13.62
C THR A 125 9.56 2.13 13.25
N MET A 126 9.81 1.05 13.98
CA MET A 126 10.82 0.05 13.61
C MET A 126 10.47 -0.63 12.28
N GLN A 127 9.22 -1.01 12.03
CA GLN A 127 8.82 -1.55 10.73
C GLN A 127 9.09 -0.54 9.60
N MET A 128 8.76 0.74 9.80
CA MET A 128 9.03 1.81 8.82
C MET A 128 10.52 2.04 8.61
N ALA A 129 11.33 1.97 9.68
CA ALA A 129 12.79 2.02 9.56
C ALA A 129 13.30 0.82 8.74
N GLY A 130 12.76 -0.37 8.97
CA GLY A 130 13.01 -1.56 8.16
C GLY A 130 12.72 -1.30 6.68
N HIS A 131 11.60 -0.63 6.37
CA HIS A 131 11.29 -0.25 4.98
C HIS A 131 12.35 0.69 4.40
N LEU A 132 12.76 1.72 5.15
CA LEU A 132 13.77 2.67 4.68
C LEU A 132 15.09 1.98 4.31
N PHE A 133 15.59 1.08 5.17
CA PHE A 133 16.82 0.32 4.88
C PHE A 133 16.59 -0.74 3.80
N GLY A 134 15.38 -1.31 3.75
CA GLY A 134 14.95 -2.33 2.78
C GLY A 134 15.11 -1.86 1.35
N VAL A 135 14.55 -0.70 1.01
CA VAL A 135 14.62 -0.19 -0.37
C VAL A 135 16.05 0.15 -0.80
N LEU A 136 16.86 0.73 0.09
CA LEU A 136 18.23 1.12 -0.20
C LEU A 136 19.14 -0.11 -0.44
N LEU A 137 18.97 -1.16 0.35
CA LEU A 137 19.80 -2.36 0.24
C LEU A 137 19.29 -3.33 -0.83
N ALA A 138 17.97 -3.52 -0.94
CA ALA A 138 17.40 -4.44 -1.93
C ALA A 138 17.68 -4.01 -3.38
N THR A 139 17.69 -2.71 -3.65
CA THR A 139 18.05 -2.17 -4.97
C THR A 139 19.49 -2.51 -5.33
N GLN A 140 20.43 -2.24 -4.43
CA GLN A 140 21.84 -2.54 -4.65
C GLN A 140 22.13 -4.04 -4.76
N ILE A 141 21.49 -4.86 -3.92
CA ILE A 141 21.65 -6.32 -3.95
C ILE A 141 21.09 -6.91 -5.25
N SER A 142 19.96 -6.38 -5.74
CA SER A 142 19.36 -6.80 -7.01
C SER A 142 20.31 -6.61 -8.19
N ASP A 143 21.08 -5.53 -8.18
CA ASP A 143 21.98 -5.20 -9.28
C ASP A 143 23.25 -6.07 -9.30
N PHE A 144 23.68 -6.60 -8.13
CA PHE A 144 24.87 -7.47 -8.05
C PHE A 144 24.57 -8.96 -8.25
N TYR A 145 23.50 -9.48 -7.63
CA TYR A 145 23.22 -10.93 -7.60
C TYR A 145 22.35 -11.42 -8.77
N GLY A 146 21.93 -10.50 -9.64
CA GLY A 146 20.99 -10.79 -10.71
C GLY A 146 19.54 -10.82 -10.20
N ARG A 147 18.65 -10.24 -11.01
CA ARG A 147 17.31 -9.86 -10.55
C ARG A 147 16.40 -11.04 -10.18
N ARG A 148 16.49 -12.16 -10.88
CA ARG A 148 15.69 -13.37 -10.59
C ARG A 148 16.06 -14.01 -9.26
N VAL A 149 17.36 -14.10 -8.97
CA VAL A 149 17.86 -14.70 -7.71
C VAL A 149 17.52 -13.78 -6.55
N ALA A 150 17.70 -12.46 -6.72
CA ALA A 150 17.33 -11.47 -5.71
C ALA A 150 15.83 -11.52 -5.35
N LEU A 151 14.93 -11.65 -6.34
CA LEU A 151 13.49 -11.79 -6.07
C LEU A 151 13.17 -13.04 -5.24
N LEU A 152 13.77 -14.19 -5.57
CA LEU A 152 13.53 -15.43 -4.84
C LEU A 152 14.05 -15.36 -3.40
N THR A 153 15.24 -14.79 -3.17
CA THR A 153 15.81 -14.66 -1.83
C THR A 153 15.03 -13.69 -0.96
N ILE A 154 14.61 -12.55 -1.51
CA ILE A 154 13.78 -11.56 -0.81
C ILE A 154 12.42 -12.17 -0.46
N THR A 155 11.78 -12.88 -1.40
CA THR A 155 10.48 -13.53 -1.16
C THR A 155 10.59 -14.60 -0.06
N ALA A 156 11.64 -15.44 -0.11
CA ALA A 156 11.89 -16.44 0.92
C ALA A 156 12.15 -15.80 2.29
N GLY A 157 12.97 -14.74 2.34
CA GLY A 157 13.24 -13.98 3.56
C GLY A 157 11.98 -13.35 4.15
N HIS A 158 11.11 -12.78 3.30
CA HIS A 158 9.84 -12.21 3.72
C HIS A 158 8.91 -13.29 4.31
N ALA A 159 8.80 -14.44 3.66
CA ALA A 159 7.98 -15.56 4.14
C ALA A 159 8.47 -16.10 5.48
N ILE A 160 9.78 -16.31 5.63
CA ILE A 160 10.39 -16.79 6.89
C ILE A 160 10.16 -15.78 8.02
N ALA A 161 10.34 -14.48 7.76
CA ALA A 161 10.11 -13.44 8.76
C ALA A 161 8.62 -13.34 9.16
N GLY A 162 7.71 -13.51 8.20
CA GLY A 162 6.26 -13.58 8.44
C GLY A 162 5.88 -14.74 9.34
N ILE A 163 6.33 -15.96 9.01
CA ILE A 163 6.10 -17.17 9.81
C ILE A 163 6.73 -17.02 11.20
N GLY A 164 7.96 -16.52 11.28
CA GLY A 164 8.67 -16.28 12.54
C GLY A 164 7.89 -15.34 13.47
N THR A 165 7.19 -14.36 12.91
CA THR A 165 6.36 -13.47 13.72
C THR A 165 5.22 -14.20 14.43
N SER A 166 4.66 -15.26 13.84
CA SER A 166 3.58 -16.05 14.45
C SER A 166 4.01 -16.85 15.69
N PHE A 167 5.31 -17.15 15.83
CA PHE A 167 5.84 -17.91 16.97
C PHE A 167 6.32 -17.04 18.13
N CYS A 168 6.23 -15.71 17.99
CA CYS A 168 6.74 -14.77 18.98
C CYS A 168 5.82 -14.67 20.19
N LYS A 169 6.35 -14.96 21.39
CA LYS A 169 5.64 -14.77 22.68
C LYS A 169 6.05 -13.50 23.43
N LYS A 170 7.06 -12.78 22.94
CA LYS A 170 7.58 -11.54 23.53
C LYS A 170 7.49 -10.41 22.53
N TRP A 171 7.14 -9.22 23.01
CA TRP A 171 7.01 -8.02 22.17
C TRP A 171 8.33 -7.65 21.47
N GLU A 172 9.48 -7.74 22.14
CA GLU A 172 10.79 -7.39 21.55
C GLU A 172 11.11 -8.23 20.30
N VAL A 173 10.90 -9.54 20.42
CA VAL A 173 11.20 -10.51 19.35
C VAL A 173 10.22 -10.30 18.20
N PHE A 174 8.95 -10.06 18.51
CA PHE A 174 7.94 -9.70 17.51
C PHE A 174 8.36 -8.45 16.72
N THR A 175 8.80 -7.38 17.41
CA THR A 175 9.24 -6.14 16.76
C THR A 175 10.46 -6.37 15.87
N ALA A 176 11.42 -7.20 16.31
CA ALA A 176 12.59 -7.54 15.51
C ALA A 176 12.22 -8.30 14.23
N PHE A 177 11.37 -9.32 14.31
CA PHE A 177 10.87 -10.01 13.12
C PHE A 177 10.09 -9.08 12.20
N ARG A 178 9.38 -8.08 12.74
CA ARG A 178 8.69 -7.08 11.94
C ARG A 178 9.59 -6.11 11.21
N PHE A 179 10.68 -5.69 11.85
CA PHE A 179 11.72 -4.93 11.18
C PHE A 179 12.24 -5.70 9.95
N VAL A 180 12.56 -6.98 10.13
CA VAL A 180 13.07 -7.86 9.06
C VAL A 180 11.99 -8.11 7.98
N ALA A 181 10.74 -8.36 8.38
CA ALA A 181 9.64 -8.57 7.45
C ALA A 181 9.39 -7.31 6.60
N GLY A 182 9.42 -6.13 7.23
CA GLY A 182 9.30 -4.84 6.54
C GLY A 182 10.47 -4.57 5.59
N PHE A 183 11.70 -4.88 6.00
CA PHE A 183 12.89 -4.79 5.14
C PHE A 183 12.69 -5.56 3.83
N PHE A 184 12.23 -6.82 3.91
CA PHE A 184 11.97 -7.61 2.72
C PHE A 184 10.69 -7.20 1.97
N ALA A 185 9.67 -6.65 2.64
CA ALA A 185 8.40 -6.29 2.02
C ALA A 185 8.57 -5.19 0.95
N ILE A 186 9.23 -4.08 1.30
CA ILE A 186 9.50 -3.01 0.34
C ILE A 186 10.57 -3.41 -0.67
N GLY A 187 11.54 -4.23 -0.25
CA GLY A 187 12.55 -4.81 -1.13
C GLY A 187 11.89 -5.59 -2.26
N LEU A 188 10.89 -6.42 -1.94
CA LEU A 188 10.14 -7.21 -2.90
C LEU A 188 9.45 -6.34 -3.95
N VAL A 189 8.76 -5.28 -3.52
CA VAL A 189 8.10 -4.34 -4.45
C VAL A 189 9.12 -3.63 -5.32
N SER A 190 10.17 -3.06 -4.71
CA SER A 190 11.19 -2.30 -5.46
C SER A 190 11.86 -3.15 -6.53
N THR A 191 12.36 -4.34 -6.19
CA THR A 191 13.00 -5.25 -7.15
C THR A 191 12.01 -5.73 -8.22
N SER A 192 10.75 -5.98 -7.85
CA SER A 192 9.70 -6.40 -8.80
C SER A 192 9.35 -5.30 -9.79
N SER A 193 9.26 -4.04 -9.34
CA SER A 193 9.04 -2.88 -10.23
C SER A 193 10.15 -2.78 -11.27
N VAL A 194 11.43 -2.85 -10.86
CA VAL A 194 12.52 -2.74 -11.85
C VAL A 194 12.53 -3.95 -12.79
N TYR A 195 12.23 -5.15 -12.30
CA TYR A 195 12.15 -6.36 -13.14
C TYR A 195 11.04 -6.27 -14.19
N LEU A 196 9.90 -5.68 -13.84
CA LEU A 196 8.82 -5.40 -14.77
C LEU A 196 9.27 -4.42 -15.86
N LEU A 197 9.99 -3.36 -15.50
CA LEU A 197 10.53 -2.37 -16.44
C LEU A 197 11.61 -2.92 -17.38
N GLU A 198 12.41 -3.88 -16.92
CA GLU A 198 13.37 -4.58 -17.77
C GLU A 198 12.69 -5.54 -18.74
N SER A 199 11.61 -6.18 -18.31
CA SER A 199 10.85 -7.14 -19.12
C SER A 199 10.05 -6.46 -20.25
N VAL A 200 9.95 -5.13 -20.23
CA VAL A 200 9.10 -4.33 -21.10
C VAL A 200 9.90 -3.24 -21.83
N GLY A 201 9.77 -3.19 -23.16
CA GLY A 201 10.44 -2.22 -24.01
C GLY A 201 10.00 -0.78 -23.76
N GLN A 202 10.86 0.20 -24.08
CA GLN A 202 10.71 1.63 -23.73
C GLN A 202 9.33 2.23 -24.05
N LYS A 203 8.73 1.87 -25.19
CA LYS A 203 7.42 2.39 -25.63
C LYS A 203 6.25 1.98 -24.73
N LYS A 204 6.34 0.85 -24.03
CA LYS A 204 5.26 0.26 -23.21
C LYS A 204 5.40 0.59 -21.71
N ARG A 205 6.54 1.12 -21.27
CA ARG A 205 6.86 1.36 -19.85
C ARG A 205 5.94 2.36 -19.17
N MET A 206 5.65 3.49 -19.84
CA MET A 206 4.83 4.55 -19.25
C MET A 206 3.38 4.12 -19.05
N VAL A 207 2.82 3.36 -20.00
CA VAL A 207 1.46 2.79 -19.87
C VAL A 207 1.42 1.76 -18.75
N LEU A 208 2.44 0.90 -18.65
CA LEU A 208 2.50 -0.11 -17.59
C LEU A 208 2.65 0.51 -16.19
N MET A 209 3.53 1.50 -16.03
CA MET A 209 3.65 2.26 -14.77
C MET A 209 2.35 2.99 -14.42
N SER A 210 1.60 3.50 -15.41
CA SER A 210 0.28 4.09 -15.15
C SER A 210 -0.74 3.04 -14.66
N LEU A 211 -0.62 1.80 -15.13
CA LEU A 211 -1.31 0.62 -14.59
C LEU A 211 -0.69 0.10 -13.28
N GLU A 212 0.31 0.74 -12.68
CA GLU A 212 0.69 0.42 -11.29
C GLU A 212 -0.06 1.33 -10.32
N THR A 213 -0.35 2.56 -10.75
CA THR A 213 -1.06 3.54 -9.93
C THR A 213 -2.56 3.25 -9.80
N TRP A 214 -3.16 2.49 -10.71
CA TRP A 214 -4.60 2.18 -10.66
C TRP A 214 -5.02 1.29 -9.47
N ASP A 215 -4.13 0.45 -8.91
CA ASP A 215 -4.45 -0.37 -7.72
C ASP A 215 -4.62 0.50 -6.47
N ALA A 216 -4.07 1.72 -6.47
CA ALA A 216 -4.25 2.70 -5.40
C ALA A 216 -5.35 3.75 -5.70
N ILE A 217 -5.83 3.89 -6.94
CA ILE A 217 -6.68 5.03 -7.36
C ILE A 217 -7.99 4.60 -8.11
N SER A 218 -8.24 3.31 -8.38
CA SER A 218 -9.32 2.91 -9.29
C SER A 218 -10.78 3.01 -8.82
N PRO A 219 -11.15 3.41 -7.58
CA PRO A 219 -12.53 3.89 -7.38
C PRO A 219 -12.69 5.41 -7.45
N VAL A 220 -11.64 6.19 -7.18
CA VAL A 220 -11.81 7.62 -6.85
C VAL A 220 -11.40 8.57 -7.97
N SER A 221 -10.35 8.29 -8.75
CA SER A 221 -9.96 9.18 -9.86
C SER A 221 -10.73 8.93 -11.15
N GLY A 222 -11.14 7.67 -11.39
CA GLY A 222 -11.94 7.29 -12.56
C GLY A 222 -13.31 7.98 -12.61
N LEU A 223 -13.86 8.38 -11.47
CA LEU A 223 -15.07 9.21 -11.39
C LEU A 223 -14.75 10.72 -11.44
N MET A 224 -13.63 11.16 -10.87
CA MET A 224 -13.32 12.59 -10.77
C MET A 224 -12.94 13.22 -12.11
N VAL A 225 -12.27 12.49 -13.01
CA VAL A 225 -11.88 13.00 -14.34
C VAL A 225 -13.08 13.23 -15.28
N PRO A 226 -14.05 12.32 -15.42
CA PRO A 226 -15.26 12.60 -16.20
C PRO A 226 -16.16 13.63 -15.52
N LEU A 227 -16.21 13.70 -14.18
CA LEU A 227 -16.97 14.72 -13.47
C LEU A 227 -16.38 16.12 -13.64
N THR A 228 -15.06 16.29 -13.57
CA THR A 228 -14.41 17.58 -13.83
C THR A 228 -14.59 18.01 -15.29
N ARG A 229 -14.47 17.08 -16.27
CA ARG A 229 -14.82 17.38 -17.67
C ARG A 229 -16.30 17.72 -17.88
N ALA A 230 -17.21 17.08 -17.16
CA ALA A 230 -18.65 17.35 -17.22
C ALA A 230 -19.02 18.68 -16.53
N GLN A 231 -18.32 19.07 -15.46
CA GLN A 231 -18.47 20.37 -14.81
C GLN A 231 -17.93 21.50 -15.69
N LEU A 232 -16.76 21.32 -16.31
CA LEU A 232 -16.21 22.30 -17.25
C LEU A 232 -17.11 22.49 -18.48
N LYS A 233 -17.68 21.42 -19.04
CA LYS A 233 -18.65 21.54 -20.13
C LYS A 233 -19.95 22.22 -19.70
N ARG A 234 -20.46 21.95 -18.49
CA ARG A 234 -21.65 22.65 -17.97
C ARG A 234 -21.39 24.13 -17.74
N ASN A 235 -20.24 24.49 -17.16
CA ASN A 235 -19.87 25.88 -16.88
C ASN A 235 -19.54 26.68 -18.15
N ALA A 236 -19.02 26.02 -19.19
CA ALA A 236 -18.81 26.66 -20.49
C ALA A 236 -20.13 26.96 -21.23
N VAL A 237 -21.18 26.17 -21.00
CA VAL A 237 -22.51 26.39 -21.61
C VAL A 237 -23.34 27.40 -20.81
N SER A 238 -23.13 27.53 -19.49
CA SER A 238 -23.90 28.46 -18.64
C SER A 238 -23.34 29.88 -18.57
N GLY A 239 -22.20 30.20 -19.21
CA GLY A 239 -21.71 31.57 -19.32
C GLY A 239 -21.39 32.27 -17.99
N THR A 240 -21.17 31.53 -16.91
CA THR A 240 -20.90 32.08 -15.57
C THR A 240 -19.41 32.05 -15.26
N TYR A 241 -18.63 32.89 -15.93
CA TYR A 241 -17.32 33.31 -15.43
C TYR A 241 -17.50 34.64 -14.69
N ASN A 242 -17.87 34.58 -13.42
CA ASN A 242 -17.74 35.75 -12.53
C ASN A 242 -16.34 35.70 -11.93
N TRP A 243 -15.46 36.59 -12.39
CA TRP A 243 -14.17 36.84 -11.77
C TRP A 243 -14.39 37.80 -10.59
N SER A 244 -14.02 37.37 -9.40
CA SER A 244 -13.73 38.21 -8.23
C SER A 244 -12.30 37.94 -7.79
#